data_AF-A0A4U1LUC9-F1
#
_entry.id   AF-A0A4U1LUC9-F1
#
_cell.length_a   1.000
_cell.length_b   1.000
_cell.length_c   1.000
_cell.angle_alpha   90.00
_cell.angle_beta   90.00
_cell.angle_gamma   90.00
#
_symmetry.space_group_name_H-M   'P 1'
#
loop_
_entity.id
_entity.type
_entity.pdbx_description
1 polymer ?
#
loop_
_entity_poly.entity_id
_entity_poly.type
_entity_poly.pdbx_seq_one_letter_code
_entity_poly.pdbx_strand_id
1 'polypeptide(L)'
;MFKNPVVKDGIKALAIFLLPFLLYLNTYSPFDLDHELWRNYQKQIFDTPFSGLIYMELTYLYLICLFIIWFKNAKNKHLYGVYFIVISLLANFFTYPIPIFKGYTKSVYLLFHLCSLAYLYFNKDYYYRIRKNNQLNPANLLFIVIGLLYISSTFSVIPYKSKELNLGFITIGSYGFYDFSTFHLAVIIKIYGFIAFLTWFFSEKKWWRYAILSPILLLVNQFYNCIISDSEEDIVDEFELYQSGPFLLAILIVLLLLAQAADHQEQIRAFLKLQYQNIEHAVEQRFGKQQQNIEEKKQRLATKKDLSKAELAALKKELEEELEKLT
;
A
#
# COMPACT_ATOMS: atom_id res chain seq x y z
N MET A 1 18.62 0.48 12.92
CA MET A 1 18.09 -0.06 11.64
C MET A 1 18.01 -1.58 11.78
N PHE A 2 16.82 -2.18 11.72
CA PHE A 2 16.63 -3.62 11.99
C PHE A 2 17.41 -4.47 10.97
N LYS A 3 18.25 -5.40 11.46
CA LYS A 3 19.03 -6.32 10.61
C LYS A 3 18.17 -7.44 10.02
N ASN A 4 17.12 -7.87 10.73
CA ASN A 4 16.19 -8.89 10.26
C ASN A 4 15.06 -8.23 9.43
N PRO A 5 14.91 -8.57 8.14
CA PRO A 5 13.89 -7.98 7.28
C PRO A 5 12.47 -8.46 7.60
N VAL A 6 12.27 -9.66 8.18
CA VAL A 6 10.97 -10.11 8.70
C VAL A 6 10.51 -9.24 9.86
N VAL A 7 11.39 -8.90 10.81
CA VAL A 7 11.06 -7.97 11.91
C VAL A 7 10.66 -6.60 11.37
N LYS A 8 11.42 -6.08 10.39
CA LYS A 8 11.12 -4.80 9.74
C LYS A 8 9.75 -4.83 9.04
N ASP A 9 9.44 -5.91 8.32
CA ASP A 9 8.17 -6.05 7.61
C ASP A 9 7.01 -6.34 8.58
N GLY A 10 7.26 -6.98 9.73
CA GLY A 10 6.29 -7.17 10.81
C GLY A 10 5.91 -5.87 11.52
N ILE A 11 6.88 -4.99 11.80
CA ILE A 11 6.60 -3.65 12.34
C ILE A 11 5.73 -2.84 11.38
N LYS A 12 5.99 -2.93 10.06
CA LYS A 12 5.13 -2.30 9.05
C LYS A 12 3.73 -2.89 9.05
N ALA A 13 3.61 -4.22 9.10
CA ALA A 13 2.32 -4.90 9.18
C ALA A 13 1.52 -4.38 10.38
N LEU A 14 2.14 -4.31 11.56
CA LEU A 14 1.51 -3.82 12.77
C LEU A 14 1.09 -2.34 12.64
N ALA A 15 1.96 -1.48 12.11
CA ALA A 15 1.64 -0.07 11.90
C ALA A 15 0.45 0.12 10.94
N ILE A 16 0.38 -0.67 9.86
CA ILE A 16 -0.73 -0.65 8.90
C ILE A 16 -2.02 -1.22 9.53
N PHE A 17 -1.90 -2.29 10.30
CA PHE A 17 -3.03 -2.91 11.00
C PHE A 17 -3.67 -1.94 11.99
N LEU A 18 -2.85 -1.19 12.72
CA LEU A 18 -3.28 -0.20 13.72
C LEU A 18 -3.71 1.15 13.12
N LEU A 19 -3.41 1.37 11.84
CA LEU A 19 -3.67 2.64 11.16
C LEU A 19 -5.12 3.14 11.29
N PRO A 20 -6.16 2.29 11.14
CA PRO A 20 -7.55 2.74 11.25
C PRO A 20 -7.92 3.19 12.66
N PHE A 21 -7.29 2.60 13.68
CA PHE A 21 -7.55 2.92 15.09
C PHE A 21 -7.09 4.34 15.44
N LEU A 22 -6.16 4.92 14.66
CA LEU A 22 -5.76 6.32 14.84
C LEU A 22 -6.94 7.28 14.68
N LEU A 23 -7.92 6.94 13.84
CA LEU A 23 -9.14 7.75 13.65
C LEU A 23 -10.07 7.69 14.87
N TYR A 24 -9.88 6.70 15.75
CA TYR A 24 -10.62 6.51 17.00
C TYR A 24 -9.79 6.92 18.23
N LEU A 25 -8.59 7.50 18.07
CA LEU A 25 -7.84 7.99 19.24
C LEU A 25 -8.56 9.16 19.94
N ASN A 26 -9.42 9.88 19.23
CA ASN A 26 -10.25 10.93 19.80
C ASN A 26 -11.35 10.39 20.73
N THR A 27 -11.85 9.17 20.49
CA THR A 27 -12.90 8.54 21.29
C THR A 27 -12.37 8.02 22.63
N TYR A 28 -11.12 7.59 22.67
CA TYR A 28 -10.48 7.08 23.90
C TYR A 28 -9.74 8.13 24.73
N SER A 29 -9.99 9.43 24.52
CA SER A 29 -9.48 10.48 25.41
C SER A 29 -10.10 10.30 26.81
N PRO A 30 -9.30 10.25 27.90
CA PRO A 30 -9.79 9.91 29.23
C PRO A 30 -10.88 10.87 29.74
N PHE A 31 -11.94 10.25 30.26
CA PHE A 31 -13.24 10.74 30.70
C PHE A 31 -13.28 11.80 31.83
N ASP A 32 -12.16 12.43 32.20
CA ASP A 32 -12.16 13.49 33.24
C ASP A 32 -12.35 14.91 32.67
N LEU A 33 -12.52 15.05 31.36
CA LEU A 33 -13.05 16.27 30.75
C LEU A 33 -14.55 16.12 30.53
N ASP A 34 -15.30 16.43 31.59
CA ASP A 34 -16.72 16.77 31.65
C ASP A 34 -17.61 16.14 30.57
N HIS A 35 -18.46 15.19 30.95
CA HIS A 35 -19.45 14.57 30.05
C HIS A 35 -20.34 15.63 29.35
N GLU A 36 -20.49 16.81 29.96
CA GLU A 36 -21.15 17.99 29.41
C GLU A 36 -20.27 18.78 28.43
N LEU A 37 -18.94 18.85 28.64
CA LEU A 37 -18.00 19.30 27.61
C LEU A 37 -18.00 18.35 26.44
N TRP A 38 -17.96 17.04 26.62
CA TRP A 38 -17.97 16.08 25.50
C TRP A 38 -19.26 16.13 24.71
N ARG A 39 -20.42 16.26 25.36
CA ARG A 39 -21.71 16.47 24.66
C ARG A 39 -21.75 17.82 23.94
N ASN A 40 -21.16 18.85 24.54
CA ASN A 40 -20.92 20.14 23.88
C ASN A 40 -19.81 20.06 22.82
N TYR A 41 -18.89 19.11 22.89
CA TYR A 41 -17.80 18.89 21.92
C TYR A 41 -18.31 18.09 20.73
N GLN A 42 -19.20 17.12 20.93
CA GLN A 42 -19.96 16.44 19.87
C GLN A 42 -20.92 17.41 19.20
N LYS A 43 -21.69 18.18 19.99
CA LYS A 43 -22.48 19.29 19.44
C LYS A 43 -21.59 20.30 18.73
N GLN A 44 -20.44 20.71 19.27
CA GLN A 44 -19.51 21.63 18.59
C GLN A 44 -18.76 21.00 17.41
N ILE A 45 -18.51 19.68 17.36
CA ILE A 45 -17.94 18.98 16.21
C ILE A 45 -18.85 19.11 15.00
N PHE A 46 -20.17 19.12 15.23
CA PHE A 46 -21.17 19.27 14.19
C PHE A 46 -21.75 20.70 14.06
N ASP A 47 -21.71 21.53 15.11
CA ASP A 47 -22.26 22.90 15.16
C ASP A 47 -21.18 24.00 15.00
N THR A 48 -19.91 23.71 15.32
CA THR A 48 -18.83 24.65 15.04
C THR A 48 -18.09 24.22 13.76
N PRO A 49 -17.94 25.12 12.79
CA PRO A 49 -17.32 24.77 11.51
C PRO A 49 -15.87 24.28 11.65
N PHE A 50 -15.20 24.53 12.79
CA PHE A 50 -13.77 24.31 13.01
C PHE A 50 -13.37 22.84 13.22
N SER A 51 -14.16 22.07 13.95
CA SER A 51 -13.84 20.69 14.35
C SER A 51 -14.21 19.67 13.27
N GLY A 52 -15.35 19.85 12.59
CA GLY A 52 -15.65 19.14 11.35
C GLY A 52 -14.60 19.42 10.26
N LEU A 53 -14.09 20.65 10.18
CA LEU A 53 -12.96 21.03 9.33
C LEU A 53 -11.71 20.21 9.67
N ILE A 54 -11.29 20.18 10.94
CA ILE A 54 -10.08 19.45 11.37
C ILE A 54 -10.19 17.95 11.05
N TYR A 55 -11.33 17.32 11.31
CA TYR A 55 -11.54 15.91 10.99
C TYR A 55 -11.42 15.63 9.49
N MET A 56 -12.03 16.49 8.67
CA MET A 56 -11.96 16.39 7.21
C MET A 56 -10.52 16.60 6.71
N GLU A 57 -9.80 17.60 7.24
CA GLU A 57 -8.40 17.87 6.88
C GLU A 57 -7.47 16.72 7.27
N LEU A 58 -7.65 16.13 8.46
CA LEU A 58 -6.89 14.96 8.88
C LEU A 58 -7.18 13.76 7.98
N THR A 59 -8.44 13.58 7.58
CA THR A 59 -8.84 12.53 6.65
C THR A 59 -8.25 12.75 5.26
N TYR A 60 -8.20 13.99 4.77
CA TYR A 60 -7.55 14.33 3.50
C TYR A 60 -6.06 14.11 3.55
N LEU A 61 -5.39 14.60 4.60
CA LEU A 61 -3.96 14.39 4.82
C LEU A 61 -3.64 12.89 4.89
N TYR A 62 -4.47 12.13 5.60
CA TYR A 62 -4.37 10.67 5.69
C TYR A 62 -4.46 9.99 4.33
N LEU A 63 -5.47 10.35 3.52
CA LEU A 63 -5.62 9.82 2.16
C LEU A 63 -4.43 10.21 1.27
N ILE A 64 -3.96 11.46 1.35
CA ILE A 64 -2.77 11.92 0.62
C ILE A 64 -1.54 11.11 1.01
N CYS A 65 -1.30 10.91 2.31
CA CYS A 65 -0.21 10.08 2.80
C CYS A 65 -0.30 8.64 2.30
N LEU A 66 -1.48 8.03 2.33
CA LEU A 66 -1.73 6.70 1.79
C LEU A 66 -1.39 6.62 0.30
N PHE A 67 -1.86 7.58 -0.48
CA PHE A 67 -1.57 7.63 -1.90
C PHE A 67 -0.09 7.89 -2.22
N ILE A 68 0.61 8.69 -1.42
CA ILE A 68 2.07 8.89 -1.56
C ILE A 68 2.83 7.60 -1.25
N ILE A 69 2.46 6.90 -0.17
CA ILE A 69 3.04 5.59 0.19
C ILE A 69 2.81 4.60 -0.95
N TRP A 70 1.59 4.58 -1.48
CA TRP A 70 1.23 3.77 -2.63
C TRP A 70 2.08 4.11 -3.86
N PHE A 71 2.22 5.39 -4.21
CA PHE A 71 3.02 5.86 -5.33
C PHE A 71 4.47 5.38 -5.27
N LYS A 72 5.07 5.41 -4.07
CA LYS A 72 6.44 4.91 -3.85
C LYS A 72 6.55 3.40 -4.10
N ASN A 73 5.49 2.64 -3.82
CA ASN A 73 5.46 1.19 -3.97
C ASN A 73 5.05 0.74 -5.39
N ALA A 74 4.27 1.54 -6.11
CA ALA A 74 3.71 1.21 -7.42
C ALA A 74 4.64 1.56 -8.61
N LYS A 75 5.96 1.42 -8.45
CA LYS A 75 7.04 1.92 -9.35
C LYS A 75 6.83 1.75 -10.86
N ASN A 76 6.02 0.78 -11.32
CA ASN A 76 5.83 0.46 -12.74
C ASN A 76 4.36 0.43 -13.21
N LYS A 77 3.37 0.72 -12.35
CA LYS A 77 1.95 0.65 -12.71
C LYS A 77 1.40 2.07 -12.86
N HIS A 78 1.48 2.61 -14.08
CA HIS A 78 0.93 3.92 -14.43
C HIS A 78 -0.62 3.91 -14.40
N LEU A 79 -1.20 3.94 -13.21
CA LEU A 79 -2.64 4.09 -13.02
C LEU A 79 -2.97 5.58 -12.98
N TYR A 80 -3.12 6.17 -14.16
CA TYR A 80 -3.43 7.58 -14.38
C TYR A 80 -4.69 8.06 -13.63
N GLY A 81 -5.67 7.16 -13.42
CA GLY A 81 -6.84 7.47 -12.60
C GLY A 81 -6.52 7.69 -11.11
N VAL A 82 -5.48 7.04 -10.57
CA VAL A 82 -5.02 7.29 -9.20
C VAL A 82 -4.36 8.67 -9.09
N TYR A 83 -3.58 9.08 -10.10
CA TYR A 83 -3.05 10.45 -10.14
C TYR A 83 -4.18 11.48 -10.10
N PHE A 84 -5.25 11.25 -10.85
CA PHE A 84 -6.42 12.12 -10.84
C PHE A 84 -7.04 12.23 -9.45
N ILE A 85 -7.27 11.11 -8.76
CA ILE A 85 -7.80 11.10 -7.38
C ILE A 85 -6.89 11.88 -6.42
N VAL A 86 -5.57 11.69 -6.48
CA VAL A 86 -4.61 12.39 -5.60
C VAL A 86 -4.60 13.88 -5.84
N ILE A 87 -4.61 14.28 -7.11
CA ILE A 87 -4.72 15.67 -7.53
C ILE A 87 -6.02 16.28 -7.00
N SER A 88 -7.13 15.54 -7.07
CA SER A 88 -8.42 15.99 -6.51
C SER A 88 -8.40 16.20 -5.01
N LEU A 89 -7.77 15.28 -4.27
CA LEU A 89 -7.62 15.39 -2.82
C LEU A 89 -6.71 16.55 -2.42
N LEU A 90 -5.56 16.70 -3.07
CA LEU A 90 -4.62 17.81 -2.84
C LEU A 90 -5.29 19.16 -3.10
N ALA A 91 -6.00 19.29 -4.22
CA ALA A 91 -6.69 20.53 -4.55
C ALA A 91 -7.74 20.91 -3.49
N ASN A 92 -8.37 19.93 -2.84
CA ASN A 92 -9.34 20.19 -1.76
C ASN A 92 -8.69 20.51 -0.42
N PHE A 93 -7.56 19.90 -0.09
CA PHE A 93 -6.78 20.24 1.12
C PHE A 93 -6.38 21.74 1.16
N PHE A 94 -6.13 22.37 0.02
CA PHE A 94 -5.80 23.81 -0.02
C PHE A 94 -7.04 24.73 -0.06
N THR A 95 -8.22 24.19 -0.31
CA THR A 95 -9.45 24.97 -0.53
C THR A 95 -10.08 25.45 0.77
N TYR A 96 -9.96 24.68 1.85
CA TYR A 96 -10.61 24.92 3.12
C TYR A 96 -9.83 25.81 4.12
N PRO A 97 -8.50 25.68 4.29
CA PRO A 97 -7.77 26.41 5.34
C PRO A 97 -7.41 27.86 4.98
N ILE A 98 -7.60 28.30 3.73
CA ILE A 98 -7.15 29.63 3.29
C ILE A 98 -8.37 30.48 2.84
N PRO A 99 -8.92 31.34 3.72
CA PRO A 99 -10.11 32.15 3.45
C PRO A 99 -10.00 33.04 2.21
N ILE A 100 -8.77 33.42 1.85
CA ILE A 100 -8.45 34.28 0.70
C ILE A 100 -8.91 33.65 -0.62
N PHE A 101 -9.03 32.32 -0.69
CA PHE A 101 -9.43 31.64 -1.93
C PHE A 101 -10.92 31.26 -2.00
N LYS A 102 -11.76 31.63 -1.04
CA LYS A 102 -13.17 31.18 -0.97
C LYS A 102 -14.01 31.47 -2.24
N GLY A 103 -13.68 32.51 -3.01
CA GLY A 103 -14.31 32.84 -4.30
C GLY A 103 -13.57 32.36 -5.55
N TYR A 104 -12.24 32.26 -5.50
CA TYR A 104 -11.39 31.83 -6.62
C TYR A 104 -11.21 30.31 -6.69
N THR A 105 -11.47 29.60 -5.60
CA THR A 105 -11.25 28.16 -5.42
C THR A 105 -11.98 27.32 -6.44
N LYS A 106 -13.28 27.54 -6.66
CA LYS A 106 -14.06 26.69 -7.57
C LYS A 106 -13.51 26.74 -9.00
N SER A 107 -13.33 27.93 -9.57
CA SER A 107 -12.84 28.07 -10.95
C SER A 107 -11.40 27.58 -11.11
N VAL A 108 -10.52 27.89 -10.15
CA VAL A 108 -9.13 27.42 -10.16
C VAL A 108 -9.05 25.91 -9.98
N TYR A 109 -9.89 25.33 -9.13
CA TYR A 109 -9.98 23.89 -8.91
C TYR A 109 -10.49 23.17 -10.15
N LEU A 110 -11.51 23.70 -10.83
CA LEU A 110 -12.01 23.14 -12.09
C LEU A 110 -10.94 23.21 -13.17
N LEU A 111 -10.28 24.36 -13.32
CA LEU A 111 -9.19 24.55 -14.28
C LEU A 111 -8.04 23.57 -14.00
N PHE A 112 -7.66 23.39 -12.74
CA PHE A 112 -6.61 22.45 -12.34
C PHE A 112 -6.98 20.99 -12.71
N HIS A 113 -8.24 20.60 -12.53
CA HIS A 113 -8.73 19.28 -12.93
C HIS A 113 -8.81 19.11 -14.44
N LEU A 114 -9.27 20.13 -15.17
CA LEU A 114 -9.29 20.13 -16.63
C LEU A 114 -7.88 20.06 -17.20
N CYS A 115 -6.93 20.81 -16.64
CA CYS A 115 -5.51 20.73 -16.99
C CYS A 115 -4.93 19.35 -16.67
N SER A 116 -5.31 18.73 -15.55
CA SER A 116 -4.87 17.38 -15.19
C SER A 116 -5.45 16.33 -16.15
N LEU A 117 -6.74 16.40 -16.46
CA LEU A 117 -7.39 15.54 -17.47
C LEU A 117 -6.77 15.75 -18.86
N ALA A 118 -6.51 16.99 -19.26
CA ALA A 118 -5.84 17.30 -20.51
C ALA A 118 -4.41 16.74 -20.53
N TYR A 119 -3.64 16.93 -19.46
CA TYR A 119 -2.30 16.33 -19.34
C TYR A 119 -2.36 14.80 -19.47
N LEU A 120 -3.30 14.16 -18.79
CA LEU A 120 -3.51 12.71 -18.89
C LEU A 120 -3.87 12.27 -20.31
N TYR A 121 -4.77 13.01 -20.97
CA TYR A 121 -5.24 12.72 -22.33
C TYR A 121 -4.14 12.92 -23.38
N PHE A 122 -3.35 13.99 -23.25
CA PHE A 122 -2.31 14.37 -24.22
C PHE A 122 -0.92 13.77 -23.92
N ASN A 123 -0.73 13.08 -22.80
CA ASN A 123 0.53 12.41 -22.50
C ASN A 123 0.78 11.28 -23.52
N LYS A 124 1.81 11.45 -24.35
CA LYS A 124 2.17 10.52 -25.44
C LYS A 124 2.35 9.08 -24.95
N ASP A 125 2.82 8.89 -23.72
CA ASP A 125 3.01 7.57 -23.13
C ASP A 125 1.69 6.87 -22.75
N TYR A 126 0.65 7.65 -22.43
CA TYR A 126 -0.70 7.13 -22.18
C TYR A 126 -1.35 6.70 -23.49
N TYR A 127 -1.31 7.60 -24.48
CA TYR A 127 -1.86 7.35 -25.81
C TYR A 127 -1.16 6.17 -26.51
N TYR A 128 0.18 6.11 -26.45
CA TYR A 128 0.96 5.01 -27.04
C TYR A 128 0.62 3.66 -26.40
N ARG A 129 0.42 3.59 -25.08
CA ARG A 129 0.09 2.35 -24.39
C ARG A 129 -1.35 1.88 -24.62
N ILE A 130 -2.33 2.80 -24.64
CA ILE A 130 -3.70 2.47 -25.05
C ILE A 130 -3.69 1.90 -26.47
N ARG A 131 -2.99 2.57 -27.39
CA ARG A 131 -2.90 2.17 -28.80
C ARG A 131 -2.16 0.85 -29.01
N LYS A 132 -1.12 0.56 -28.22
CA LYS A 132 -0.30 -0.65 -28.37
C LYS A 132 -0.91 -1.89 -27.73
N ASN A 133 -1.63 -1.74 -26.60
CA ASN A 133 -2.22 -2.87 -25.88
C ASN A 133 -3.71 -3.09 -26.17
N ASN A 134 -4.38 -2.20 -26.90
CA ASN A 134 -5.81 -2.28 -27.29
C ASN A 134 -6.79 -2.59 -26.15
N GLN A 135 -6.39 -2.38 -24.90
CA GLN A 135 -7.21 -2.56 -23.72
C GLN A 135 -7.14 -1.27 -22.93
N LEU A 136 -8.19 -0.45 -23.06
CA LEU A 136 -8.49 0.56 -22.05
C LEU A 136 -8.63 -0.20 -20.73
N ASN A 137 -7.72 0.04 -19.79
CA ASN A 137 -7.82 -0.58 -18.47
C ASN A 137 -9.10 -0.04 -17.81
N PRO A 138 -10.15 -0.85 -17.63
CA PRO A 138 -11.43 -0.37 -17.10
C PRO A 138 -11.28 0.25 -15.71
N ALA A 139 -10.26 -0.15 -14.95
CA ALA A 139 -9.95 0.46 -13.66
C ALA A 139 -9.56 1.95 -13.77
N ASN A 140 -8.85 2.35 -14.83
CA ASN A 140 -8.48 3.76 -15.02
C ASN A 140 -9.71 4.63 -15.32
N LEU A 141 -10.63 4.14 -16.15
CA LEU A 141 -11.89 4.84 -16.41
C LEU A 141 -12.72 4.96 -15.14
N LEU A 142 -12.83 3.88 -14.37
CA LEU A 142 -13.54 3.87 -13.10
C LEU A 142 -12.99 4.93 -12.13
N PHE A 143 -11.66 5.00 -11.98
CA PHE A 143 -11.03 6.00 -11.11
C PHE A 143 -11.23 7.44 -11.59
N ILE A 144 -11.26 7.68 -12.91
CA ILE A 144 -11.59 9.01 -13.45
C ILE A 144 -13.03 9.38 -13.15
N VAL A 145 -13.98 8.47 -13.35
CA VAL A 145 -15.41 8.68 -13.05
C VAL A 145 -15.60 9.00 -11.57
N ILE A 146 -14.94 8.24 -10.70
CA ILE A 146 -14.97 8.45 -9.24
C ILE A 146 -14.37 9.82 -8.86
N GLY A 147 -13.27 10.18 -9.52
CA GLY A 147 -12.71 11.54 -9.51
C GLY A 147 -13.73 12.63 -9.84
N LEU A 148 -14.47 12.45 -10.93
CA LEU A 148 -15.49 13.40 -11.38
C LEU A 148 -16.67 13.52 -10.42
N LEU A 149 -17.10 12.41 -9.80
CA LEU A 149 -18.16 12.41 -8.79
C LEU A 149 -17.75 13.25 -7.56
N TYR A 150 -16.50 13.15 -7.11
CA TYR A 150 -16.00 13.99 -6.02
C TYR A 150 -15.95 15.47 -6.37
N ILE A 151 -15.50 15.79 -7.58
CA ILE A 151 -15.54 17.15 -8.12
C ILE A 151 -16.99 17.65 -8.08
N SER A 152 -17.95 16.90 -8.62
CA SER A 152 -19.37 17.30 -8.65
C SER A 152 -19.94 17.63 -7.26
N SER A 153 -19.48 16.92 -6.23
CA SER A 153 -19.81 17.19 -4.81
C SER A 153 -19.31 18.55 -4.35
N THR A 154 -18.08 18.88 -4.73
CA THR A 154 -17.41 20.14 -4.37
C THR A 154 -18.06 21.34 -5.08
N PHE A 155 -18.55 21.15 -6.31
CA PHE A 155 -19.09 22.20 -7.17
C PHE A 155 -20.56 22.54 -6.98
N SER A 156 -21.23 22.01 -5.96
CA SER A 156 -22.64 22.36 -5.72
C SER A 156 -23.59 21.91 -6.82
N VAL A 157 -23.15 21.01 -7.71
CA VAL A 157 -24.00 20.49 -8.79
C VAL A 157 -25.21 19.76 -8.18
N ILE A 158 -25.01 19.20 -6.99
CA ILE A 158 -26.02 18.54 -6.18
C ILE A 158 -26.62 19.58 -5.20
N PRO A 159 -27.96 19.67 -5.09
CA PRO A 159 -28.62 20.67 -4.26
C PRO A 159 -28.33 20.51 -2.75
N TYR A 160 -27.61 21.49 -2.20
CA TYR A 160 -27.05 21.50 -0.84
C TYR A 160 -28.02 21.45 0.34
N LYS A 161 -29.33 21.55 0.12
CA LYS A 161 -30.31 21.60 1.22
C LYS A 161 -31.39 20.52 1.11
N SER A 162 -31.26 19.64 0.13
CA SER A 162 -32.19 18.53 -0.01
C SER A 162 -31.80 17.42 0.97
N LYS A 163 -32.79 16.86 1.67
CA LYS A 163 -32.63 15.62 2.44
C LYS A 163 -32.62 14.38 1.55
N GLU A 164 -32.98 14.54 0.27
CA GLU A 164 -33.06 13.44 -0.69
C GLU A 164 -32.66 13.89 -2.10
N LEU A 165 -32.01 12.99 -2.83
CA LEU A 165 -31.79 13.11 -4.26
C LEU A 165 -32.77 12.19 -4.99
N ASN A 166 -33.68 12.81 -5.74
CA ASN A 166 -34.61 12.09 -6.60
C ASN A 166 -34.03 11.95 -8.02
N LEU A 167 -33.67 10.73 -8.41
CA LEU A 167 -33.17 10.39 -9.75
C LEU A 167 -34.30 9.97 -10.72
N GLY A 168 -35.57 10.13 -10.32
CA GLY A 168 -36.77 9.75 -11.07
C GLY A 168 -37.25 8.32 -10.78
N PHE A 169 -36.33 7.36 -10.72
CA PHE A 169 -36.63 5.93 -10.45
C PHE A 169 -36.15 5.45 -9.08
N ILE A 170 -35.20 6.17 -8.48
CA ILE A 170 -34.67 5.90 -7.14
C ILE A 170 -34.58 7.24 -6.39
N THR A 171 -35.04 7.22 -5.15
CA THR A 171 -34.83 8.31 -4.20
C THR A 171 -33.74 7.88 -3.23
N ILE A 172 -32.68 8.67 -3.14
CA ILE A 172 -31.57 8.43 -2.22
C ILE A 172 -31.67 9.46 -1.10
N GLY A 173 -31.93 9.00 0.13
CA GLY A 173 -32.01 9.88 1.30
C GLY A 173 -30.63 10.34 1.80
N SER A 174 -30.63 11.17 2.85
CA SER A 174 -29.41 11.61 3.52
C SER A 174 -28.95 10.66 4.63
N TYR A 175 -29.69 9.59 4.97
CA TYR A 175 -29.31 8.52 5.91
C TYR A 175 -28.71 9.04 7.23
N GLY A 176 -29.48 9.86 7.94
CA GLY A 176 -29.04 10.52 9.16
C GLY A 176 -28.17 11.76 8.93
N PHE A 177 -27.54 12.00 7.78
CA PHE A 177 -26.74 13.20 7.61
C PHE A 177 -27.60 14.48 7.51
N TYR A 178 -27.01 15.63 7.87
CA TYR A 178 -27.65 16.94 7.84
C TYR A 178 -28.32 17.24 6.49
N ASP A 179 -27.62 16.98 5.39
CA ASP A 179 -28.15 17.06 4.03
C ASP A 179 -27.55 15.96 3.14
N PHE A 180 -28.14 15.77 1.96
CA PHE A 180 -27.68 14.77 0.99
C PHE A 180 -26.25 15.06 0.49
N SER A 181 -25.83 16.33 0.41
CA SER A 181 -24.48 16.69 -0.01
C SER A 181 -23.43 16.24 1.01
N THR A 182 -23.72 16.37 2.31
CA THR A 182 -22.84 15.87 3.38
C THR A 182 -22.70 14.36 3.30
N PHE A 183 -23.82 13.64 3.17
CA PHE A 183 -23.83 12.19 2.97
C PHE A 183 -22.98 11.77 1.76
N HIS A 184 -23.25 12.38 0.60
CA HIS A 184 -22.57 12.07 -0.65
C HIS A 184 -21.04 12.29 -0.56
N LEU A 185 -20.61 13.39 0.07
CA LEU A 185 -19.20 13.65 0.30
C LEU A 185 -18.56 12.60 1.21
N ALA A 186 -19.22 12.24 2.32
CA ALA A 186 -18.74 11.22 3.25
C ALA A 186 -18.60 9.85 2.57
N VAL A 187 -19.59 9.46 1.76
CA VAL A 187 -19.58 8.24 0.95
C VAL A 187 -18.40 8.23 -0.03
N ILE A 188 -18.17 9.33 -0.76
CA ILE A 188 -17.08 9.39 -1.74
C ILE A 188 -15.70 9.30 -1.07
N ILE A 189 -15.49 9.98 0.06
CA ILE A 189 -14.23 9.90 0.82
C ILE A 189 -13.95 8.45 1.26
N LYS A 190 -14.98 7.73 1.74
CA LYS A 190 -14.86 6.31 2.09
C LYS A 190 -14.54 5.45 0.88
N ILE A 191 -15.19 5.68 -0.27
CA ILE A 191 -14.90 4.99 -1.54
C ILE A 191 -13.44 5.25 -1.97
N TYR A 192 -12.94 6.48 -1.83
CA TYR A 192 -11.56 6.83 -2.15
C TYR A 192 -10.57 6.06 -1.28
N GLY A 193 -10.80 6.03 0.04
CA GLY A 193 -9.99 5.25 0.97
C GLY A 193 -10.01 3.76 0.62
N PHE A 194 -11.20 3.21 0.37
CA PHE A 194 -11.38 1.81 0.01
C PHE A 194 -10.61 1.44 -1.27
N ILE A 195 -10.71 2.28 -2.31
CA ILE A 195 -9.96 2.09 -3.56
C ILE A 195 -8.45 2.18 -3.35
N ALA A 196 -7.99 3.15 -2.55
CA ALA A 196 -6.58 3.29 -2.23
C ALA A 196 -6.04 2.02 -1.57
N PHE A 197 -6.77 1.48 -0.57
CA PHE A 197 -6.38 0.27 0.12
C PHE A 197 -6.47 -0.99 -0.74
N LEU A 198 -7.53 -1.16 -1.53
CA LEU A 198 -7.62 -2.28 -2.47
C LEU A 198 -6.47 -2.26 -3.48
N THR A 199 -6.22 -1.09 -4.06
CA THR A 199 -5.13 -0.93 -5.03
C THR A 199 -3.78 -1.23 -4.38
N TRP A 200 -3.56 -0.78 -3.14
CA TRP A 200 -2.36 -1.11 -2.37
C TRP A 200 -2.25 -2.62 -2.12
N PHE A 201 -3.31 -3.25 -1.62
CA PHE A 201 -3.37 -4.68 -1.33
C PHE A 201 -3.02 -5.53 -2.56
N PHE A 202 -3.62 -5.25 -3.72
CA PHE A 202 -3.34 -6.00 -4.96
C PHE A 202 -1.98 -5.66 -5.58
N SER A 203 -1.42 -4.50 -5.28
CA SER A 203 -0.10 -4.11 -5.80
C SER A 203 1.07 -4.74 -5.02
N GLU A 204 0.89 -4.99 -3.73
CA GLU A 204 1.93 -5.50 -2.85
C GLU A 204 2.04 -7.04 -2.93
N LYS A 205 3.28 -7.54 -2.99
CA LYS A 205 3.58 -8.97 -3.08
C LYS A 205 4.04 -9.56 -1.76
N LYS A 206 4.48 -8.71 -0.83
CA LYS A 206 4.96 -9.13 0.49
C LYS A 206 3.81 -9.57 1.39
N TRP A 207 4.12 -10.44 2.35
CA TRP A 207 3.13 -11.02 3.27
C TRP A 207 2.43 -9.97 4.13
N TRP A 208 3.10 -8.87 4.52
CA TRP A 208 2.49 -7.84 5.36
C TRP A 208 1.32 -7.11 4.68
N ARG A 209 1.10 -7.28 3.37
CA ARG A 209 -0.06 -6.73 2.67
C ARG A 209 -1.40 -7.11 3.30
N TYR A 210 -1.48 -8.28 3.95
CA TYR A 210 -2.73 -8.70 4.60
C TYR A 210 -3.11 -7.81 5.78
N ALA A 211 -2.18 -6.99 6.31
CA ALA A 211 -2.51 -5.98 7.30
C ALA A 211 -3.41 -4.88 6.74
N ILE A 212 -3.40 -4.66 5.42
CA ILE A 212 -4.27 -3.71 4.73
C ILE A 212 -5.75 -4.15 4.80
N LEU A 213 -6.03 -5.43 5.06
CA LEU A 213 -7.40 -5.90 5.26
C LEU A 213 -8.08 -5.27 6.49
N SER A 214 -7.31 -4.87 7.51
CA SER A 214 -7.84 -4.16 8.68
C SER A 214 -8.51 -2.82 8.30
N PRO A 215 -7.82 -1.88 7.63
CA PRO A 215 -8.46 -0.66 7.14
C PRO A 215 -9.63 -0.91 6.19
N ILE A 216 -9.53 -1.90 5.31
CA ILE A 216 -10.60 -2.22 4.36
C ILE A 216 -11.85 -2.67 5.12
N LEU A 217 -11.70 -3.58 6.08
CA LEU A 217 -12.79 -4.10 6.89
C LEU A 217 -13.51 -2.97 7.63
N LEU A 218 -12.75 -2.10 8.31
CA LEU A 218 -13.33 -0.99 9.05
C LEU A 218 -14.03 0.02 8.13
N LEU A 219 -13.45 0.34 6.96
CA LEU A 219 -14.10 1.21 5.98
C LEU A 219 -15.40 0.61 5.43
N VAL A 220 -15.44 -0.69 5.20
CA VAL A 220 -16.67 -1.37 4.76
C VAL A 220 -17.72 -1.34 5.85
N ASN A 221 -17.34 -1.56 7.11
CA ASN A 221 -18.29 -1.49 8.23
C ASN A 221 -18.84 -0.07 8.42
N GLN A 222 -17.96 0.93 8.35
CA GLN A 222 -18.34 2.35 8.34
C GLN A 222 -19.29 2.70 7.20
N PHE A 223 -19.03 2.17 6.00
CA PHE A 223 -19.88 2.40 4.85
C PHE A 223 -21.27 1.77 5.02
N TYR A 224 -21.32 0.55 5.56
CA TYR A 224 -22.55 -0.16 5.86
C TYR A 224 -23.40 0.61 6.88
N ASN A 225 -22.78 1.05 7.98
CA ASN A 225 -23.49 1.80 9.01
C ASN A 225 -23.95 3.19 8.50
N CYS A 226 -23.17 3.87 7.65
CA CYS A 226 -23.62 5.10 6.99
C CYS A 226 -24.89 4.96 6.15
N ILE A 227 -25.24 3.76 5.67
CA ILE A 227 -26.43 3.53 4.84
C ILE A 227 -27.62 3.05 5.67
N ILE A 228 -27.37 2.40 6.81
CA ILE A 228 -28.40 1.76 7.63
C ILE A 228 -28.81 2.63 8.83
N SER A 229 -27.95 3.53 9.29
CA SER A 229 -28.28 4.45 10.36
C SER A 229 -29.35 5.44 9.89
N ASP A 230 -30.56 5.31 10.45
CA ASP A 230 -31.67 6.23 10.22
C ASP A 230 -31.62 7.46 11.15
N SER A 231 -30.77 7.43 12.18
CA SER A 231 -30.66 8.47 13.20
C SER A 231 -29.39 9.31 13.03
N GLU A 232 -29.46 10.60 13.38
CA GLU A 232 -28.33 11.53 13.40
C GLU A 232 -27.26 11.16 14.45
N GLU A 233 -27.65 10.41 15.49
CA GLU A 233 -26.79 10.07 16.63
C GLU A 233 -25.94 8.79 16.39
N ASP A 234 -26.29 7.96 15.39
CA ASP A 234 -25.68 6.63 15.16
C ASP A 234 -24.76 6.56 13.92
N ILE A 235 -24.33 7.70 13.35
CA ILE A 235 -23.65 7.72 12.03
C ILE A 235 -22.17 7.32 12.12
N VAL A 236 -21.49 7.66 13.23
CA VAL A 236 -20.09 7.30 13.48
C VAL A 236 -19.91 7.07 14.98
N ASP A 237 -19.91 5.81 15.40
CA ASP A 237 -19.80 5.44 16.81
C ASP A 237 -18.74 4.34 17.04
N GLU A 238 -18.25 4.23 18.27
CA GLU A 238 -17.32 3.18 18.72
C GLU A 238 -17.85 1.77 18.40
N PHE A 239 -19.17 1.64 18.26
CA PHE A 239 -19.86 0.42 17.87
C PHE A 239 -19.28 -0.23 16.61
N GLU A 240 -18.80 0.56 15.66
CA GLU A 240 -18.17 0.06 14.43
C GLU A 240 -16.92 -0.80 14.70
N LEU A 241 -16.14 -0.38 15.70
CA LEU A 241 -14.93 -1.07 16.11
C LEU A 241 -15.27 -2.38 16.83
N TYR A 242 -16.28 -2.34 17.70
CA TYR A 242 -16.77 -3.54 18.40
C TYR A 242 -17.34 -4.57 17.42
N GLN A 243 -18.15 -4.16 16.45
CA GLN A 243 -18.67 -5.03 15.39
C GLN A 243 -17.55 -5.67 14.56
N SER A 244 -16.51 -4.90 14.26
CA SER A 244 -15.37 -5.36 13.46
C SER A 244 -14.37 -6.20 14.26
N GLY A 245 -14.42 -6.15 15.60
CA GLY A 245 -13.47 -6.75 16.53
C GLY A 245 -13.15 -8.22 16.26
N PRO A 246 -14.15 -9.12 16.14
CA PRO A 246 -13.90 -10.53 15.86
C PRO A 246 -13.12 -10.77 14.56
N PHE A 247 -13.44 -10.02 13.51
CA PHE A 247 -12.78 -10.11 12.21
C PHE A 247 -11.36 -9.51 12.25
N LEU A 248 -11.17 -8.40 12.97
CA LEU A 248 -9.85 -7.79 13.21
C LEU A 248 -8.94 -8.73 13.98
N LEU A 249 -9.46 -9.42 14.99
CA LEU A 249 -8.72 -10.45 15.74
C LEU A 249 -8.32 -11.61 14.83
N ALA A 250 -9.23 -12.09 13.97
CA ALA A 250 -8.92 -13.13 13.00
C ALA A 250 -7.80 -12.70 12.03
N ILE A 251 -7.86 -11.46 11.51
CA ILE A 251 -6.79 -10.89 10.67
C ILE A 251 -5.47 -10.85 11.44
N LEU A 252 -5.48 -10.43 12.70
CA LEU A 252 -4.28 -10.37 13.54
C LEU A 252 -3.64 -11.75 13.72
N ILE A 253 -4.45 -12.78 14.02
CA ILE A 253 -3.96 -14.17 14.14
C ILE A 253 -3.32 -14.63 12.82
N VAL A 254 -3.97 -14.38 11.68
CA VAL A 254 -3.42 -14.71 10.36
C VAL A 254 -2.09 -13.98 10.12
N LEU A 255 -1.97 -12.71 10.51
CA LEU A 255 -0.72 -11.95 10.39
C LEU A 255 0.40 -12.54 11.24
N LEU A 256 0.12 -12.98 12.46
CA LEU A 256 1.11 -13.62 13.33
C LEU A 256 1.60 -14.94 12.72
N LEU A 257 0.69 -15.76 12.21
CA LEU A 257 1.03 -17.02 11.53
C LEU A 257 1.88 -16.78 10.27
N LEU A 258 1.53 -15.76 9.48
CA LEU A 258 2.31 -15.38 8.29
C LEU A 258 3.69 -14.82 8.64
N ALA A 259 3.81 -14.06 9.73
CA ALA A 259 5.08 -13.56 10.22
C ALA A 259 6.00 -14.72 10.64
N GLN A 260 5.46 -15.71 11.36
CA GLN A 260 6.20 -16.91 11.76
C GLN A 260 6.64 -17.74 10.54
N ALA A 261 5.74 -17.93 9.56
CA ALA A 261 6.07 -18.64 8.33
C ALA A 261 7.16 -17.90 7.52
N ALA A 262 7.11 -16.56 7.48
CA ALA A 262 8.11 -15.75 6.80
C ALA A 262 9.49 -15.83 7.48
N ASP A 263 9.53 -15.82 8.82
CA ASP A 263 10.77 -15.99 9.58
C ASP A 263 11.42 -17.36 9.30
N HIS A 264 10.61 -18.43 9.31
CA HIS A 264 11.11 -19.77 9.01
C HIS A 264 11.66 -19.88 7.58
N GLN A 265 10.99 -19.29 6.59
CA GLN A 265 11.49 -19.24 5.22
C GLN A 265 12.81 -18.47 5.10
N GLU A 266 12.99 -17.40 5.87
CA GLU A 266 14.23 -16.64 5.88
C GLU A 266 15.38 -17.44 6.51
N GLN A 267 15.12 -18.15 7.60
CA GLN A 267 16.12 -19.05 8.23
C GLN A 267 16.58 -20.14 7.25
N ILE A 268 15.66 -20.77 6.53
CA ILE A 268 15.98 -21.78 5.51
C ILE A 268 16.85 -21.17 4.40
N ARG A 269 16.49 -19.98 3.90
CA ARG A 269 17.30 -19.28 2.87
C ARG A 269 18.70 -18.95 3.36
N ALA A 270 18.83 -18.50 4.61
CA ALA A 270 20.12 -18.20 5.21
C ALA A 270 20.99 -19.47 5.33
N PHE A 271 20.39 -20.58 5.77
CA PHE A 271 21.07 -21.88 5.83
C PHE A 271 21.53 -22.36 4.45
N LEU A 272 20.65 -22.32 3.44
CA LEU A 272 20.98 -22.73 2.07
C LEU A 272 22.11 -21.88 1.48
N LYS A 273 22.11 -20.57 1.76
CA LYS A 273 23.17 -19.67 1.32
C LYS A 273 24.52 -20.04 1.95
N LEU A 274 24.55 -20.36 3.24
CA LEU A 274 25.77 -20.82 3.92
C LEU A 274 26.26 -22.15 3.35
N GLN A 275 25.36 -23.10 3.09
CA GLN A 275 25.72 -24.38 2.46
C GLN A 275 26.31 -24.17 1.07
N TYR A 276 25.72 -23.29 0.27
CA TYR A 276 26.25 -22.96 -1.06
C TYR A 276 27.67 -22.38 -0.98
N GLN A 277 27.90 -21.43 -0.07
CA GLN A 277 29.24 -20.83 0.14
C GLN A 277 30.27 -21.87 0.63
N ASN A 278 29.87 -22.79 1.51
CA ASN A 278 30.75 -23.85 1.98
C ASN A 278 31.10 -24.83 0.86
N ILE A 279 30.13 -25.18 0.01
CA ILE A 279 30.36 -26.03 -1.16
C ILE A 279 31.29 -25.34 -2.15
N GLU A 280 31.03 -24.06 -2.45
CA GLU A 280 31.86 -23.25 -3.35
C GLU A 280 33.31 -23.21 -2.88
N HIS A 281 33.56 -22.89 -1.60
CA HIS A 281 34.90 -22.91 -1.03
C HIS A 281 35.54 -24.30 -1.00
N ALA A 282 34.78 -25.36 -0.71
CA ALA A 282 35.31 -26.72 -0.72
C ALA A 282 35.70 -27.16 -2.14
N VAL A 283 34.91 -26.76 -3.14
CA VAL A 283 35.18 -27.00 -4.56
C VAL A 283 36.42 -26.24 -5.00
N GLU A 284 36.52 -24.94 -4.71
CA GLU A 284 37.71 -24.12 -4.97
C GLU A 284 38.97 -24.70 -4.33
N GLN A 285 38.89 -25.13 -3.06
CA GLN A 285 40.03 -25.75 -2.37
C GLN A 285 40.44 -27.09 -3.00
N ARG A 286 39.49 -27.92 -3.44
CA ARG A 286 39.79 -29.19 -4.11
C ARG A 286 40.45 -28.95 -5.47
N PHE A 287 39.89 -28.06 -6.28
CA PHE A 287 40.48 -27.68 -7.56
C PHE A 287 41.87 -27.05 -7.38
N GLY A 288 42.04 -26.17 -6.39
CA GLY A 288 43.34 -25.58 -6.06
C GLY A 288 44.38 -26.63 -5.66
N LYS A 289 44.02 -27.60 -4.80
CA LYS A 289 44.92 -28.72 -4.43
C LYS A 289 45.26 -29.61 -5.63
N GLN A 290 44.28 -29.92 -6.48
CA GLN A 290 44.54 -30.72 -7.69
C GLN A 290 45.49 -30.00 -8.65
N GLN A 291 45.32 -28.69 -8.85
CA GLN A 291 46.26 -27.89 -9.66
C GLN A 291 47.67 -27.88 -9.07
N GLN A 292 47.80 -27.71 -7.75
CA GLN A 292 49.11 -27.77 -7.07
C GLN A 292 49.78 -29.14 -7.24
N ASN A 293 49.04 -30.25 -7.05
CA ASN A 293 49.57 -31.59 -7.23
C ASN A 293 50.08 -31.83 -8.67
N ILE A 294 49.34 -31.37 -9.67
CA ILE A 294 49.74 -31.48 -11.07
C ILE A 294 51.02 -30.67 -11.33
N GLU A 295 51.11 -29.47 -10.79
CA GLU A 295 52.28 -28.60 -10.97
C GLU A 295 53.53 -29.18 -10.28
N GLU A 296 53.38 -29.71 -9.06
CA GLU A 296 54.45 -30.45 -8.37
C GLU A 296 54.90 -31.69 -9.16
N LYS A 297 53.96 -32.49 -9.70
CA LYS A 297 54.27 -33.67 -10.51
C LYS A 297 54.98 -33.29 -11.81
N LYS A 298 54.57 -32.21 -12.49
CA LYS A 298 55.28 -31.64 -13.66
C LYS A 298 56.70 -31.21 -13.31
N GLN A 299 56.88 -30.51 -12.19
CA GLN A 299 58.21 -30.07 -11.74
C GLN A 299 59.13 -31.25 -11.40
N ARG A 300 58.61 -32.29 -10.74
CA ARG A 300 59.36 -33.54 -10.48
C ARG A 300 59.79 -34.24 -11.77
N LEU A 301 58.92 -34.25 -12.79
CA LEU A 301 59.22 -34.76 -14.13
C LEU A 301 60.34 -33.95 -14.80
N ALA A 302 60.35 -32.63 -14.63
CA ALA A 302 61.36 -31.75 -15.21
C ALA A 302 62.73 -31.82 -14.50
N THR A 303 62.76 -32.12 -13.20
CA THR A 303 63.99 -32.12 -12.39
C THR A 303 64.70 -33.46 -12.31
N LYS A 304 64.01 -34.60 -12.46
CA LYS A 304 64.64 -35.93 -12.41
C LYS A 304 65.08 -36.40 -13.80
N LYS A 305 66.35 -36.14 -14.13
CA LYS A 305 66.99 -36.51 -15.42
C LYS A 305 67.49 -37.96 -15.50
N ASP A 306 67.56 -38.66 -14.36
CA ASP A 306 68.26 -39.97 -14.22
C ASP A 306 67.34 -41.15 -13.82
N LEU A 307 66.02 -41.07 -14.03
CA LEU A 307 65.10 -42.17 -13.70
C LEU A 307 65.24 -43.34 -14.67
N SER A 308 65.02 -44.57 -14.17
CA SER A 308 64.87 -45.73 -15.04
C SER A 308 63.66 -45.55 -15.96
N LYS A 309 63.74 -46.09 -17.18
CA LYS A 309 62.68 -45.95 -18.20
C LYS A 309 61.30 -46.40 -17.69
N ALA A 310 61.26 -47.33 -16.74
CA ALA A 310 60.04 -47.84 -16.10
C ALA A 310 59.41 -46.82 -15.13
N GLU A 311 60.21 -46.12 -14.32
CA GLU A 311 59.71 -45.12 -13.37
C GLU A 311 59.22 -43.86 -14.09
N LEU A 312 59.86 -43.47 -15.19
CA LEU A 312 59.40 -42.35 -16.02
C LEU A 312 58.05 -42.65 -16.69
N ALA A 313 57.87 -43.88 -17.18
CA ALA A 313 56.61 -44.32 -17.76
C ALA A 313 55.49 -44.38 -16.71
N ALA A 314 55.79 -44.84 -15.49
CA ALA A 314 54.83 -44.85 -14.38
C ALA A 314 54.41 -43.42 -13.97
N LEU A 315 55.36 -42.49 -13.84
CA LEU A 315 55.07 -41.11 -13.46
C LEU A 315 54.24 -40.37 -14.52
N LYS A 316 54.52 -40.62 -15.80
CA LYS A 316 53.76 -40.05 -16.92
C LYS A 316 52.32 -40.57 -16.96
N LYS A 317 52.13 -41.88 -16.74
CA LYS A 317 50.80 -42.49 -16.66
C LYS A 317 50.00 -41.93 -15.48
N GLU A 318 50.65 -41.73 -14.33
CA GLU A 318 50.02 -41.17 -13.14
C GLU A 318 49.62 -39.68 -13.33
N LEU A 319 50.36 -38.93 -14.14
CA LEU A 319 50.03 -37.56 -14.51
C LEU A 319 48.85 -37.51 -15.51
N GLU A 320 48.83 -38.42 -16.49
CA GLU A 320 47.71 -38.56 -17.45
C GLU A 320 46.41 -38.94 -16.72
N GLU A 321 46.46 -39.87 -15.76
CA GLU A 321 45.30 -40.25 -14.92
C GLU A 321 44.81 -39.11 -14.01
N GLU A 322 45.68 -38.20 -13.57
CA GLU A 322 45.25 -37.02 -12.81
C GLU A 322 44.68 -35.91 -13.69
N LEU A 323 45.18 -35.75 -14.92
CA LEU A 323 44.66 -34.81 -15.90
C LEU A 323 43.27 -35.22 -16.40
N GLU A 324 43.03 -36.52 -16.63
CA GLU A 324 41.71 -37.04 -16.99
C GLU A 324 40.67 -36.83 -15.88
N LYS A 325 41.08 -36.74 -14.61
CA LYS A 325 40.15 -36.45 -13.49
C LYS A 325 39.68 -35.00 -13.44
N LEU A 326 40.26 -34.10 -14.25
CA LEU A 326 39.90 -32.68 -14.33
C LEU A 326 38.97 -32.33 -15.51
N THR A 327 38.96 -33.16 -16.55
CA THR A 327 38.08 -33.05 -17.73
C THR A 327 36.79 -33.83 -17.53
#